data_AF-A0A971CUT1-F1
#
_entry.id   AF-A0A971CUT1-F1
#
_cell.length_a   1.000
_cell.length_b   1.000
_cell.length_c   1.000
_cell.angle_alpha   90.00
_cell.angle_beta   90.00
_cell.angle_gamma   90.00
#
_symmetry.space_group_name_H-M   'P 1'
#
loop_
_entity.id
_entity.type
_entity.pdbx_description
1 polymer ?
#
loop_
_entity_poly.entity_id
_entity_poly.type
_entity_poly.pdbx_seq_one_letter_code
_entity_poly.pdbx_strand_id
1 'polypeptide(L)'
;MTQQTPPTKTTIALTLIAVLLVSACVSLAPCAERTGGPNAENLRSGRNYIETKVYSEQEDRELLKRFEGLRVADVSDGMDKVGLANMGLMSPEIHAAWKDTKEYKHRFIGIAVTARYVPTNDPPAPAMETEAFDAWVGKTYNEVTPEPFVPLIREGTALVIDDAETRDVGSIGSNNIMGWKLRGCVGVVTDATARDTDEIATEEIPLYFRHPGRGIRPGRNEIESVNRPIECGG
;
A
#
# COMPACT_ATOMS: atom_id res chain seq x y z
N MET A 1 -28.82 46.97 99.95
CA MET A 1 -27.85 46.96 98.83
C MET A 1 -28.63 47.26 97.58
N THR A 2 -28.49 48.50 97.13
CA THR A 2 -29.43 49.26 96.32
C THR A 2 -28.75 49.57 95.00
N GLN A 3 -29.39 49.25 93.87
CA GLN A 3 -29.64 50.23 92.80
C GLN A 3 -30.59 49.66 91.74
N GLN A 4 -31.46 50.56 91.29
CA GLN A 4 -32.60 50.42 90.39
C GLN A 4 -32.25 51.19 89.10
N THR A 5 -32.43 50.54 87.92
CA THR A 5 -33.00 51.05 86.62
C THR A 5 -32.54 52.39 85.98
N PRO A 6 -32.85 52.75 84.70
CA PRO A 6 -33.30 52.00 83.49
C PRO A 6 -32.49 52.40 82.19
N PRO A 7 -33.05 52.78 81.00
CA PRO A 7 -33.04 51.99 79.75
C PRO A 7 -32.35 52.66 78.51
N THR A 8 -32.41 51.95 77.37
CA THR A 8 -32.44 52.44 75.96
C THR A 8 -31.16 52.89 75.20
N LYS A 9 -31.07 52.34 73.97
CA LYS A 9 -30.53 52.84 72.68
C LYS A 9 -29.01 53.03 72.44
N THR A 10 -28.67 52.57 71.23
CA THR A 10 -27.75 53.15 70.21
C THR A 10 -26.29 52.68 70.10
N THR A 11 -25.96 52.26 68.86
CA THR A 11 -24.74 52.59 68.08
C THR A 11 -23.56 51.61 68.04
N ILE A 12 -23.44 50.93 66.87
CA ILE A 12 -22.26 50.66 66.02
C ILE A 12 -21.03 49.98 66.64
N ALA A 13 -20.73 48.76 66.17
CA ALA A 13 -19.36 48.37 65.84
C ALA A 13 -19.34 47.25 64.78
N LEU A 14 -18.69 47.58 63.67
CA LEU A 14 -18.31 46.77 62.51
C LEU A 14 -17.92 45.32 62.82
N THR A 15 -18.37 44.38 61.98
CA THR A 15 -17.58 43.19 61.63
C THR A 15 -17.80 42.82 60.17
N LEU A 16 -16.69 42.68 59.46
CA LEU A 16 -16.54 42.41 58.04
C LEU A 16 -17.45 41.28 57.55
N ILE A 17 -18.29 41.55 56.55
CA ILE A 17 -18.86 40.51 55.70
C ILE A 17 -17.93 40.36 54.49
N ALA A 18 -17.21 39.25 54.46
CA ALA A 18 -16.42 38.80 53.34
C ALA A 18 -17.34 38.53 52.14
N VAL A 19 -17.29 39.40 51.13
CA VAL A 19 -17.84 39.08 49.80
C VAL A 19 -16.83 38.16 49.13
N LEU A 20 -17.13 36.85 49.17
CA LEU A 20 -16.52 35.81 48.34
C LEU A 20 -16.76 36.16 46.86
N LEU A 21 -15.82 36.88 46.25
CA LEU A 21 -15.63 36.88 44.81
C LEU A 21 -15.11 35.49 44.43
N VAL A 22 -16.05 34.58 44.13
CA VAL A 22 -15.74 33.33 43.41
C VAL A 22 -15.27 33.76 42.02
N SER A 23 -13.95 33.90 41.88
CA SER A 23 -13.29 33.99 40.58
C SER A 23 -13.46 32.65 39.89
N ALA A 24 -14.61 32.47 39.24
CA ALA A 24 -14.77 31.45 38.22
C ALA A 24 -13.92 31.86 37.02
N CYS A 25 -12.62 31.62 37.12
CA CYS A 25 -11.74 31.50 35.96
C CYS A 25 -12.23 30.28 35.19
N VAL A 26 -13.27 30.47 34.37
CA VAL A 26 -13.52 29.59 33.24
C VAL A 26 -12.36 29.88 32.30
N SER A 27 -11.29 29.12 32.48
CA SER A 27 -10.25 28.97 31.48
C SER A 27 -10.96 28.38 30.26
N LEU A 28 -11.49 29.24 29.40
CA LEU A 28 -11.72 28.91 28.00
C LEU A 28 -10.35 28.50 27.49
N ALA A 29 -10.06 27.20 27.52
CA ALA A 29 -9.01 26.65 26.71
C ALA A 29 -9.27 27.21 25.30
N PRO A 30 -8.29 27.89 24.68
CA PRO A 30 -8.43 28.24 23.28
C PRO A 30 -8.77 26.91 22.60
N CYS A 31 -9.96 26.84 21.99
CA CYS A 31 -10.20 25.83 20.99
C CYS A 31 -9.05 26.03 20.02
N ALA A 32 -8.09 25.11 20.01
CA ALA A 32 -7.02 25.15 19.04
C ALA A 32 -7.73 25.16 17.69
N GLU A 33 -7.77 26.33 17.05
CA GLU A 33 -8.12 26.43 15.65
C GLU A 33 -7.19 25.44 14.97
N ARG A 34 -7.75 24.35 14.44
CA ARG A 34 -7.04 23.53 13.48
C ARG A 34 -6.80 24.45 12.29
N THR A 35 -5.69 25.17 12.30
CA THR A 35 -5.22 25.96 11.18
C THR A 35 -4.87 24.98 10.08
N GLY A 36 -5.81 24.81 9.14
CA GLY A 36 -5.59 24.00 7.96
C GLY A 36 -6.81 23.18 7.58
N GLY A 37 -7.87 23.85 7.09
CA GLY A 37 -8.74 23.19 6.12
C GLY A 37 -7.92 22.64 4.95
N PRO A 38 -8.42 21.64 4.21
CA PRO A 38 -7.69 21.06 3.09
C PRO A 38 -7.19 22.17 2.14
N ASN A 39 -5.87 22.25 1.96
CA ASN A 39 -5.29 23.18 0.98
C ASN A 39 -5.73 22.72 -0.41
N ALA A 40 -6.66 23.48 -1.00
CA ALA A 40 -7.24 23.15 -2.30
C ALA A 40 -6.18 23.02 -3.40
N GLU A 41 -5.06 23.76 -3.30
CA GLU A 41 -3.96 23.67 -4.26
C GLU A 41 -3.27 22.30 -4.19
N ASN A 42 -2.95 21.83 -2.97
CA ASN A 42 -2.37 20.49 -2.76
C ASN A 42 -3.31 19.37 -3.21
N LEU A 43 -4.63 19.57 -3.09
CA LEU A 43 -5.61 18.59 -3.60
C LEU A 43 -5.72 18.61 -5.12
N ARG A 44 -5.57 19.79 -5.76
CA ARG A 44 -5.59 19.94 -7.21
C ARG A 44 -4.40 19.26 -7.89
N SER A 45 -3.24 19.21 -7.25
CA SER A 45 -2.07 18.48 -7.75
C SER A 45 -2.10 16.98 -7.47
N GLY A 46 -3.10 16.48 -6.75
CA GLY A 46 -3.15 15.12 -6.24
C GLY A 46 -2.41 14.96 -4.90
N ARG A 47 -2.95 14.08 -4.04
CA ARG A 47 -2.38 13.77 -2.73
C ARG A 47 -2.59 12.31 -2.36
N ASN A 48 -1.52 11.67 -1.90
CA ASN A 48 -1.59 10.37 -1.25
C ASN A 48 -1.89 10.55 0.24
N TYR A 49 -2.85 9.79 0.75
CA TYR A 49 -3.29 9.86 2.15
C TYR A 49 -2.77 8.71 3.00
N ILE A 50 -2.46 7.57 2.38
CA ILE A 50 -1.96 6.40 3.09
C ILE A 50 -0.42 6.44 3.04
N GLU A 51 0.17 6.50 4.23
CA GLU A 51 1.62 6.41 4.39
C GLU A 51 2.07 4.96 4.23
N THR A 52 3.16 4.77 3.50
CA THR A 52 3.79 3.46 3.35
C THR A 52 4.77 3.26 4.48
N LYS A 53 4.53 2.26 5.33
CA LYS A 53 5.51 1.86 6.34
C LYS A 53 6.66 1.11 5.67
N VAL A 54 7.88 1.54 5.95
CA VAL A 54 9.11 0.91 5.47
C VAL A 54 9.81 0.19 6.61
N TYR A 55 10.43 -0.94 6.28
CA TYR A 55 11.18 -1.78 7.21
C TYR A 55 12.62 -1.92 6.72
N SER A 56 13.53 -2.11 7.67
CA SER A 56 14.93 -2.40 7.37
C SER A 56 15.09 -3.79 6.75
N GLU A 57 16.21 -3.99 6.07
CA GLU A 57 16.55 -5.30 5.48
C GLU A 57 16.67 -6.40 6.53
N GLN A 58 17.11 -6.05 7.75
CA GLN A 58 17.21 -7.00 8.85
C GLN A 58 15.83 -7.45 9.34
N GLU A 59 14.89 -6.53 9.50
CA GLU A 59 13.51 -6.84 9.92
C GLU A 59 12.83 -7.77 8.91
N ASP A 60 13.02 -7.51 7.62
CA ASP A 60 12.49 -8.38 6.56
C ASP A 60 13.07 -9.79 6.62
N ARG A 61 14.39 -9.95 6.77
CA ARG A 61 15.02 -11.27 6.91
C ARG A 61 14.48 -12.04 8.11
N GLU A 62 14.29 -11.36 9.24
CA GLU A 62 13.71 -11.96 10.43
C GLU A 62 12.27 -12.39 10.23
N LEU A 63 11.47 -11.61 9.48
CA LEU A 63 10.10 -11.95 9.15
C LEU A 63 10.04 -13.14 8.18
N LEU A 64 10.81 -13.12 7.10
CA LEU A 64 10.87 -14.20 6.12
C LEU A 64 11.22 -15.54 6.77
N LYS A 65 12.19 -15.56 7.69
CA LYS A 65 12.59 -16.75 8.44
C LYS A 65 11.44 -17.35 9.28
N ARG A 66 10.51 -16.54 9.78
CA ARG A 66 9.36 -17.03 10.57
C ARG A 66 8.31 -17.74 9.70
N PHE A 67 8.27 -17.42 8.41
CA PHE A 67 7.34 -18.03 7.46
C PHE A 67 7.94 -19.20 6.70
N GLU A 68 9.27 -19.37 6.76
CA GLU A 68 9.99 -20.45 6.06
C GLU A 68 9.36 -21.83 6.35
N GLY A 69 9.05 -22.56 5.27
CA GLY A 69 8.43 -23.89 5.34
C GLY A 69 6.91 -23.90 5.56
N LEU A 70 6.28 -22.79 5.90
CA LEU A 70 4.82 -22.73 6.08
C LEU A 70 4.07 -22.88 4.75
N ARG A 71 2.91 -23.55 4.79
CA ARG A 71 1.97 -23.60 3.66
C ARG A 71 1.05 -22.39 3.72
N VAL A 72 0.57 -21.95 2.55
CA VAL A 72 -0.46 -20.89 2.47
C VAL A 72 -1.68 -21.25 3.33
N ALA A 73 -2.09 -22.52 3.32
CA ALA A 73 -3.15 -23.02 4.19
C ALA A 73 -2.81 -22.89 5.69
N ASP A 74 -1.57 -23.18 6.11
CA ASP A 74 -1.18 -23.03 7.52
C ASP A 74 -1.20 -21.56 7.97
N VAL A 75 -0.80 -20.65 7.08
CA VAL A 75 -0.86 -19.21 7.32
C VAL A 75 -2.32 -18.75 7.41
N SER A 76 -3.18 -19.19 6.49
CA SER A 76 -4.61 -18.88 6.50
C SER A 76 -5.29 -19.37 7.79
N ASP A 77 -5.05 -20.63 8.19
CA ASP A 77 -5.56 -21.18 9.45
C ASP A 77 -5.05 -20.40 10.67
N GLY A 78 -3.80 -19.92 10.60
CA GLY A 78 -3.21 -19.04 11.61
C GLY A 78 -3.91 -17.68 11.69
N MET A 79 -4.24 -17.09 10.55
CA MET A 79 -4.98 -15.82 10.46
C MET A 79 -6.39 -15.97 11.04
N ASP A 80 -7.08 -17.06 10.76
CA ASP A 80 -8.39 -17.37 11.35
C ASP A 80 -8.32 -17.40 12.89
N LYS A 81 -7.29 -18.04 13.46
CA LYS A 81 -7.11 -18.15 14.92
C LYS A 81 -6.90 -16.80 15.62
N VAL A 82 -6.38 -15.80 14.92
CA VAL A 82 -6.16 -14.45 15.49
C VAL A 82 -7.25 -13.46 15.10
N GLY A 83 -8.36 -13.94 14.52
CA GLY A 83 -9.51 -13.10 14.16
C GLY A 83 -9.32 -12.31 12.86
N LEU A 84 -8.41 -12.75 11.99
CA LEU A 84 -8.15 -12.16 10.66
C LEU A 84 -8.70 -13.03 9.53
N ALA A 85 -9.81 -13.71 9.77
CA ALA A 85 -10.47 -14.53 8.75
C ALA A 85 -10.84 -13.69 7.52
N ASN A 86 -10.60 -14.24 6.33
CA ASN A 86 -10.80 -13.59 5.02
C ASN A 86 -9.93 -12.35 4.76
N MET A 87 -8.87 -12.11 5.53
CA MET A 87 -7.91 -11.03 5.28
C MET A 87 -6.71 -11.56 4.48
N GLY A 88 -6.19 -10.75 3.56
CA GLY A 88 -4.99 -11.10 2.78
C GLY A 88 -5.18 -12.25 1.78
N LEU A 89 -6.43 -12.51 1.39
CA LEU A 89 -6.75 -13.46 0.34
C LEU A 89 -6.61 -12.78 -1.02
N MET A 90 -6.38 -13.59 -2.04
CA MET A 90 -6.44 -13.18 -3.44
C MET A 90 -7.57 -13.93 -4.13
N SER A 91 -8.06 -13.36 -5.22
CA SER A 91 -9.09 -13.94 -6.07
C SER A 91 -8.71 -15.38 -6.42
N PRO A 92 -9.65 -16.34 -6.32
CA PRO A 92 -9.42 -17.70 -6.76
C PRO A 92 -9.07 -17.83 -8.24
N GLU A 93 -9.25 -16.78 -9.06
CA GLU A 93 -8.85 -16.77 -10.47
C GLU A 93 -7.34 -16.54 -10.66
N ILE A 94 -6.62 -16.12 -9.62
CA ILE A 94 -5.17 -15.96 -9.66
C ILE A 94 -4.52 -17.33 -9.44
N HIS A 95 -3.73 -17.77 -10.41
CA HIS A 95 -3.17 -19.11 -10.48
C HIS A 95 -1.69 -19.11 -10.82
N ALA A 96 -0.98 -20.14 -10.36
CA ALA A 96 0.43 -20.33 -10.71
C ALA A 96 0.57 -20.60 -12.22
N ALA A 97 1.52 -19.94 -12.88
CA ALA A 97 1.89 -20.18 -14.28
C ALA A 97 2.40 -21.60 -14.52
N TRP A 98 3.00 -22.21 -13.50
CA TRP A 98 3.46 -23.59 -13.52
C TRP A 98 3.40 -24.17 -12.10
N LYS A 99 3.39 -25.50 -12.00
CA LYS A 99 3.33 -26.20 -10.72
C LYS A 99 4.34 -27.33 -10.70
N ASP A 100 5.19 -27.30 -9.69
CA ASP A 100 5.93 -28.47 -9.24
C ASP A 100 5.17 -29.11 -8.07
N THR A 101 4.71 -30.34 -8.24
CA THR A 101 3.95 -31.07 -7.22
C THR A 101 4.84 -32.02 -6.39
N LYS A 102 6.16 -32.02 -6.62
CA LYS A 102 7.11 -32.85 -5.88
C LYS A 102 7.85 -32.01 -4.84
N GLU A 103 8.56 -30.98 -5.29
CA GLU A 103 9.38 -30.11 -4.42
C GLU A 103 8.69 -28.76 -4.14
N TYR A 104 7.58 -28.47 -4.84
CA TYR A 104 6.80 -27.25 -4.69
C TYR A 104 7.57 -25.95 -4.95
N LYS A 105 8.55 -25.98 -5.87
CA LYS A 105 9.40 -24.83 -6.21
C LYS A 105 8.64 -23.57 -6.67
N HIS A 106 7.43 -23.74 -7.20
CA HIS A 106 6.56 -22.63 -7.61
C HIS A 106 6.01 -21.82 -6.43
N ARG A 107 6.10 -22.32 -5.19
CA ARG A 107 5.69 -21.57 -3.98
C ARG A 107 6.81 -20.64 -3.55
N PHE A 108 6.43 -19.48 -3.01
CA PHE A 108 7.38 -18.52 -2.47
C PHE A 108 6.80 -17.81 -1.24
N ILE A 109 7.69 -17.19 -0.49
CA ILE A 109 7.40 -16.32 0.65
C ILE A 109 8.24 -15.07 0.43
N GLY A 110 7.64 -13.90 0.39
CA GLY A 110 8.36 -12.66 0.14
C GLY A 110 7.72 -11.44 0.78
N ILE A 111 8.49 -10.35 0.83
CA ILE A 111 8.03 -9.05 1.28
C ILE A 111 7.51 -8.28 0.08
N ALA A 112 6.26 -7.83 0.15
CA ALA A 112 5.59 -7.17 -0.96
C ALA A 112 6.28 -5.84 -1.32
N VAL A 113 6.72 -5.73 -2.57
CA VAL A 113 6.90 -4.44 -3.26
C VAL A 113 5.74 -4.32 -4.24
N THR A 114 4.95 -3.27 -4.11
CA THR A 114 3.75 -3.08 -4.94
C THR A 114 4.03 -2.16 -6.12
N ALA A 115 3.42 -2.44 -7.26
CA ALA A 115 3.36 -1.54 -8.41
C ALA A 115 1.93 -1.51 -8.94
N ARG A 116 1.41 -0.32 -9.21
CA ARG A 116 0.09 -0.13 -9.81
C ARG A 116 0.26 0.40 -11.23
N TYR A 117 -0.23 -0.36 -12.19
CA TYR A 117 -0.40 0.07 -13.58
C TYR A 117 -1.88 0.28 -13.86
N VAL A 118 -2.22 1.40 -14.48
CA VAL A 118 -3.61 1.71 -14.88
C VAL A 118 -3.75 1.69 -16.39
N PRO A 119 -4.95 1.44 -16.93
CA PRO A 119 -5.19 1.57 -18.37
C PRO A 119 -4.77 2.96 -18.86
N THR A 120 -4.02 3.00 -19.97
CA THR A 120 -3.69 4.27 -20.61
C THR A 120 -4.93 4.93 -21.23
N ASN A 121 -4.96 6.26 -21.20
CA ASN A 121 -5.91 7.06 -21.98
C ASN A 121 -5.32 7.50 -23.33
N ASP A 122 -4.03 7.30 -23.56
CA ASP A 122 -3.40 7.61 -24.83
C ASP A 122 -3.84 6.61 -25.91
N PRO A 123 -4.00 7.06 -27.16
CA PRO A 123 -4.30 6.17 -28.26
C PRO A 123 -3.15 5.17 -28.48
N PRO A 124 -3.43 3.97 -29.01
CA PRO A 124 -2.38 3.07 -29.45
C PRO A 124 -1.53 3.73 -30.55
N ALA A 125 -0.32 3.22 -30.74
CA ALA A 125 0.54 3.66 -31.83
C ALA A 125 -0.21 3.65 -33.17
N PRO A 126 -0.14 4.73 -33.97
CA PRO A 126 -0.64 4.68 -35.34
C PRO A 126 0.20 3.69 -36.16
N ALA A 127 -0.32 3.25 -37.30
CA ALA A 127 0.47 2.48 -38.25
C ALA A 127 1.70 3.29 -38.68
N MET A 128 2.89 2.70 -38.56
CA MET A 128 4.17 3.30 -38.91
C MET A 128 5.17 2.21 -39.33
N GLU A 129 6.29 2.62 -39.91
CA GLU A 129 7.39 1.71 -40.27
C GLU A 129 8.01 1.06 -39.02
N THR A 130 8.58 -0.14 -39.19
CA THR A 130 9.10 -0.98 -38.09
C THR A 130 10.06 -0.24 -37.16
N GLU A 131 11.06 0.45 -37.71
CA GLU A 131 12.06 1.14 -36.89
C GLU A 131 11.45 2.30 -36.09
N ALA A 132 10.44 2.97 -36.65
CA ALA A 132 9.72 4.02 -35.95
C ALA A 132 8.84 3.43 -34.84
N PHE A 133 8.22 2.28 -35.09
CA PHE A 133 7.43 1.55 -34.09
C PHE A 133 8.31 1.07 -32.94
N ASP A 134 9.47 0.49 -33.22
CA ASP A 134 10.42 0.04 -32.20
C ASP A 134 10.95 1.19 -31.35
N ALA A 135 11.24 2.33 -31.98
CA ALA A 135 11.63 3.56 -31.27
C ALA A 135 10.50 4.09 -30.37
N TRP A 136 9.25 4.05 -30.84
CA TRP A 136 8.08 4.42 -30.04
C TRP A 136 7.91 3.46 -28.85
N VAL A 137 7.98 2.15 -29.07
CA VAL A 137 7.91 1.11 -28.03
C VAL A 137 8.97 1.36 -26.95
N GLY A 138 10.23 1.54 -27.36
CA GLY A 138 11.33 1.80 -26.43
C GLY A 138 11.15 3.08 -25.63
N LYS A 139 10.68 4.16 -26.26
CA LYS A 139 10.37 5.42 -25.57
C LYS A 139 9.24 5.24 -24.56
N THR A 140 8.15 4.59 -24.95
CA THR A 140 6.98 4.37 -24.07
C THR A 140 7.35 3.53 -22.85
N TYR A 141 8.19 2.49 -23.01
CA TYR A 141 8.72 1.74 -21.87
C TYR A 141 9.55 2.59 -20.92
N ASN A 142 10.30 3.58 -21.40
CA ASN A 142 11.14 4.40 -20.53
C ASN A 142 10.37 5.52 -19.83
N GLU A 143 9.37 6.11 -20.49
CA GLU A 143 8.76 7.36 -20.04
C GLU A 143 7.35 7.18 -19.47
N VAL A 144 6.57 6.21 -19.96
CA VAL A 144 5.12 6.09 -19.67
C VAL A 144 4.82 4.86 -18.84
N THR A 145 5.40 3.72 -19.23
CA THR A 145 5.30 2.46 -18.50
C THR A 145 6.69 1.94 -18.13
N PRO A 146 7.47 2.68 -17.33
CA PRO A 146 8.73 2.15 -16.78
C PRO A 146 8.47 1.13 -15.66
N GLU A 147 9.56 0.57 -15.12
CA GLU A 147 9.58 -0.31 -13.95
C GLU A 147 10.26 0.39 -12.76
N PRO A 148 9.72 1.52 -12.23
CA PRO A 148 10.41 2.32 -11.22
C PRO A 148 10.51 1.63 -9.85
N PHE A 149 9.89 0.47 -9.68
CA PHE A 149 10.03 -0.39 -8.50
C PHE A 149 11.34 -1.19 -8.47
N VAL A 150 12.04 -1.33 -9.61
CA VAL A 150 13.27 -2.16 -9.70
C VAL A 150 14.33 -1.81 -8.65
N PRO A 151 14.61 -0.53 -8.32
CA PRO A 151 15.54 -0.17 -7.25
C PRO A 151 15.11 -0.59 -5.84
N LEU A 152 13.83 -0.94 -5.62
CA LEU A 152 13.31 -1.39 -4.33
C LEU A 152 13.44 -2.90 -4.14
N ILE A 153 13.73 -3.65 -5.22
CA ILE A 153 13.90 -5.09 -5.16
C ILE A 153 15.18 -5.42 -4.40
N ARG A 154 15.05 -6.28 -3.40
CA ARG A 154 16.16 -6.89 -2.66
C ARG A 154 15.88 -8.35 -2.39
N GLU A 155 16.84 -9.04 -1.78
CA GLU A 155 16.69 -10.46 -1.43
C GLU A 155 15.42 -10.68 -0.59
N GLY A 156 14.55 -11.57 -1.08
CA GLY A 156 13.28 -11.90 -0.43
C GLY A 156 12.09 -11.04 -0.86
N THR A 157 12.21 -10.18 -1.88
CA THR A 157 11.07 -9.40 -2.40
C THR A 157 10.05 -10.29 -3.12
N ALA A 158 8.78 -10.16 -2.77
CA ALA A 158 7.67 -10.57 -3.63
C ALA A 158 7.16 -9.33 -4.39
N LEU A 159 7.16 -9.37 -5.71
CA LEU A 159 6.60 -8.27 -6.50
C LEU A 159 5.09 -8.49 -6.66
N VAL A 160 4.27 -7.50 -6.32
CA VAL A 160 2.81 -7.57 -6.42
C VAL A 160 2.34 -6.45 -7.34
N ILE A 161 1.78 -6.82 -8.49
CA ILE A 161 1.40 -5.90 -9.56
C ILE A 161 -0.12 -5.89 -9.71
N ASP A 162 -0.72 -4.77 -9.30
CA ASP A 162 -2.08 -4.39 -9.68
C ASP A 162 -1.97 -3.76 -11.07
N ASP A 163 -2.49 -4.44 -12.08
CA ASP A 163 -2.34 -4.05 -13.47
C ASP A 163 -3.69 -3.62 -14.09
N ALA A 164 -3.63 -3.17 -15.33
CA ALA A 164 -4.80 -2.83 -16.12
C ALA A 164 -5.60 -4.09 -16.52
N GLU A 165 -6.35 -4.70 -15.58
CA GLU A 165 -7.11 -5.94 -15.76
C GLU A 165 -8.06 -5.91 -16.97
N THR A 166 -8.57 -4.74 -17.33
CA THR A 166 -9.47 -4.55 -18.50
C THR A 166 -8.75 -4.55 -19.84
N ARG A 167 -7.41 -4.65 -19.84
CA ARG A 167 -6.56 -4.63 -21.03
C ARG A 167 -5.83 -5.95 -21.15
N ASP A 168 -5.68 -6.41 -22.40
CA ASP A 168 -4.83 -7.54 -22.72
C ASP A 168 -3.36 -7.09 -22.73
N VAL A 169 -2.75 -7.04 -21.54
CA VAL A 169 -1.39 -6.54 -21.31
C VAL A 169 -0.56 -7.53 -20.50
N GLY A 170 0.54 -8.00 -21.09
CA GLY A 170 1.55 -8.77 -20.39
C GLY A 170 2.64 -7.86 -19.86
N SER A 171 2.45 -7.32 -18.65
CA SER A 171 3.50 -6.54 -17.97
C SER A 171 4.68 -7.38 -17.51
N ILE A 172 4.49 -8.68 -17.44
CA ILE A 172 5.46 -9.68 -17.03
C ILE A 172 5.76 -10.58 -18.23
N GLY A 173 7.03 -10.71 -18.56
CA GLY A 173 7.57 -11.65 -19.54
C GLY A 173 8.88 -12.26 -19.03
N SER A 174 9.47 -13.19 -19.77
CA SER A 174 10.65 -13.95 -19.30
C SER A 174 11.86 -13.04 -19.02
N ASN A 175 12.10 -12.05 -19.88
CA ASN A 175 13.25 -11.17 -19.74
C ASN A 175 13.19 -10.28 -18.48
N ASN A 176 12.06 -9.63 -18.20
CA ASN A 176 11.99 -8.73 -17.04
C ASN A 176 11.88 -9.50 -15.72
N ILE A 177 11.13 -10.60 -15.68
CA ILE A 177 11.01 -11.41 -14.46
C ILE A 177 12.34 -12.08 -14.08
N MET A 178 13.15 -12.51 -15.05
CA MET A 178 14.53 -12.95 -14.82
C MET A 178 15.38 -11.81 -14.25
N GLY A 179 15.26 -10.60 -14.81
CA GLY A 179 15.95 -9.41 -14.29
C GLY A 179 15.58 -9.08 -12.84
N TRP A 180 14.31 -9.25 -12.46
CA TRP A 180 13.85 -9.08 -11.08
C TRP A 180 14.36 -10.20 -10.17
N LYS A 181 14.36 -11.45 -10.66
CA LYS A 181 14.90 -12.62 -9.94
C LYS A 181 16.36 -12.44 -9.57
N LEU A 182 17.19 -11.99 -10.52
CA LEU A 182 18.61 -11.70 -10.30
C LEU A 182 18.87 -10.61 -9.25
N ARG A 183 17.87 -9.78 -8.95
CA ARG A 183 17.93 -8.73 -7.92
C ARG A 183 17.42 -9.18 -6.54
N GLY A 184 16.95 -10.41 -6.42
CA GLY A 184 16.45 -10.97 -5.17
C GLY A 184 14.93 -11.16 -5.10
N CYS A 185 14.20 -10.89 -6.19
CA CYS A 185 12.78 -11.21 -6.27
C CYS A 185 12.57 -12.73 -6.16
N VAL A 186 11.70 -13.17 -5.27
CA VAL A 186 11.42 -14.60 -5.02
C VAL A 186 10.18 -15.10 -5.75
N GLY A 187 9.31 -14.18 -6.19
CA GLY A 187 8.10 -14.49 -6.95
C GLY A 187 7.32 -13.24 -7.30
N VAL A 188 6.45 -13.36 -8.30
CA VAL A 188 5.59 -12.26 -8.77
C VAL A 188 4.14 -12.67 -8.69
N VAL A 189 3.28 -11.75 -8.27
CA VAL A 189 1.83 -11.87 -8.39
C VAL A 189 1.27 -10.71 -9.18
N THR A 190 0.30 -10.97 -10.06
CA THR A 190 -0.54 -9.94 -10.67
C THR A 190 -2.00 -10.36 -10.70
N ASP A 191 -2.90 -9.41 -10.68
CA ASP A 191 -4.34 -9.59 -10.88
C ASP A 191 -4.77 -9.62 -12.36
N ALA A 192 -3.84 -9.34 -13.29
CA ALA A 192 -4.10 -9.36 -14.72
C ALA A 192 -3.35 -10.49 -15.43
N THR A 193 -2.70 -10.18 -16.55
CA THR A 193 -2.11 -11.16 -17.47
C THR A 193 -0.59 -11.11 -17.48
N ALA A 194 0.02 -12.20 -17.96
CA ALA A 194 1.45 -12.32 -18.16
C ALA A 194 1.75 -13.06 -19.47
N ARG A 195 3.00 -12.97 -19.92
CA ARG A 195 3.49 -13.54 -21.18
C ARG A 195 4.70 -14.44 -20.93
N ASP A 196 5.09 -15.16 -21.99
CA ASP A 196 6.27 -16.03 -22.00
C ASP A 196 6.19 -17.10 -20.90
N THR A 197 5.00 -17.65 -20.65
CA THR A 197 4.74 -18.54 -19.51
C THR A 197 5.53 -19.84 -19.59
N ASP A 198 5.83 -20.32 -20.81
CA ASP A 198 6.60 -21.55 -21.02
C ASP A 198 8.07 -21.33 -20.68
N GLU A 199 8.63 -20.17 -21.06
CA GLU A 199 9.97 -19.74 -20.66
C GLU A 199 10.07 -19.52 -19.15
N ILE A 200 9.10 -18.82 -18.55
CA ILE A 200 9.04 -18.60 -17.10
C ILE A 200 8.95 -19.93 -16.32
N ALA A 201 8.18 -20.90 -16.84
CA ALA A 201 8.11 -22.24 -16.28
C ALA A 201 9.44 -22.99 -16.40
N THR A 202 10.13 -22.84 -17.54
CA THR A 202 11.46 -23.43 -17.78
C THR A 202 12.51 -22.84 -16.83
N GLU A 203 12.42 -21.54 -16.55
CA GLU A 203 13.29 -20.81 -15.62
C GLU A 203 12.97 -21.12 -14.14
N GLU A 204 11.89 -21.87 -13.88
CA GLU A 204 11.38 -22.17 -12.54
C GLU A 204 11.18 -20.89 -11.68
N ILE A 205 10.74 -19.78 -12.29
CA ILE A 205 10.46 -18.54 -11.56
C ILE A 205 8.98 -18.49 -11.13
N PRO A 206 8.66 -18.37 -9.83
CA PRO A 206 7.29 -18.28 -9.37
C PRO A 206 6.54 -17.07 -9.92
N LEU A 207 5.43 -17.35 -10.61
CA LEU A 207 4.50 -16.35 -11.14
C LEU A 207 3.07 -16.81 -10.87
N TYR A 208 2.28 -15.93 -10.26
CA TYR A 208 0.85 -16.10 -10.06
C TYR A 208 0.10 -14.97 -10.78
N PHE A 209 -0.90 -15.31 -11.59
CA PHE A 209 -1.57 -14.39 -12.49
C PHE A 209 -2.94 -14.92 -12.88
N ARG A 210 -3.82 -14.09 -13.45
CA ARG A 210 -5.19 -14.49 -13.77
C ARG A 210 -5.28 -15.40 -14.99
N HIS A 211 -4.68 -14.98 -16.11
CA HIS A 211 -4.62 -15.78 -17.34
C HIS A 211 -3.54 -15.27 -18.31
N PRO A 212 -3.14 -16.07 -19.33
CA PRO A 212 -2.21 -15.63 -20.38
C PRO A 212 -2.68 -14.37 -21.11
N GLY A 213 -1.72 -13.47 -21.35
CA GLY A 213 -1.87 -12.25 -22.14
C GLY A 213 -1.13 -12.34 -23.46
N ARG A 214 -1.42 -11.40 -24.37
CA ARG A 214 -0.82 -11.32 -25.72
C ARG A 214 -0.16 -9.97 -25.99
N GLY A 215 -0.53 -8.92 -25.25
CA GLY A 215 -0.07 -7.55 -25.50
C GLY A 215 1.23 -7.17 -24.78
N ILE A 216 1.95 -6.20 -25.33
CA ILE A 216 3.02 -5.48 -24.61
C ILE A 216 2.44 -4.31 -23.82
N ARG A 217 3.16 -3.75 -22.84
CA ARG A 217 2.70 -2.58 -22.06
C ARG A 217 2.41 -1.32 -22.88
N PRO A 218 3.26 -0.92 -23.85
CA PRO A 218 3.03 0.28 -24.66
C PRO A 218 1.65 0.33 -25.31
N GLY A 219 0.96 1.46 -25.11
CA GLY A 219 -0.40 1.69 -25.61
C GLY A 219 -1.50 0.92 -24.87
N ARG A 220 -1.20 0.31 -23.72
CA ARG A 220 -2.18 -0.46 -22.92
C ARG A 220 -2.24 -0.01 -21.47
N ASN A 221 -1.11 0.21 -20.82
CA ASN A 221 -1.05 0.65 -19.44
C ASN A 221 0.05 1.71 -19.20
N GLU A 222 -0.03 2.35 -18.03
CA GLU A 222 0.91 3.35 -17.53
C GLU A 222 1.17 3.09 -16.06
N ILE A 223 2.39 3.39 -15.58
CA ILE A 223 2.67 3.29 -14.14
C ILE A 223 1.97 4.43 -13.40
N GLU A 224 1.16 4.10 -12.40
CA GLU A 224 0.49 5.09 -11.55
C GLU A 224 1.27 5.28 -10.26
N SER A 225 1.60 4.19 -9.57
CA SER A 225 2.33 4.27 -8.30
C SER A 225 3.18 3.04 -8.03
N VAL A 226 4.17 3.24 -7.15
CA VAL A 226 5.05 2.21 -6.63
C VAL A 226 5.08 2.29 -5.11
N ASN A 227 5.07 1.12 -4.47
CA ASN A 227 5.13 0.94 -3.04
C ASN A 227 4.01 1.70 -2.31
N ARG A 228 2.81 1.65 -2.89
CA ARG A 228 1.56 2.19 -2.35
C ARG A 228 0.57 1.05 -2.09
N PRO A 229 -0.44 1.26 -1.22
CA PRO A 229 -1.54 0.33 -1.12
C PRO A 229 -2.20 0.15 -2.49
N ILE A 230 -2.43 -1.10 -2.84
CA ILE A 230 -3.11 -1.52 -4.07
C ILE A 230 -4.22 -2.50 -3.69
N GLU A 231 -5.19 -2.64 -4.58
CA GLU A 231 -6.12 -3.76 -4.58
C GLU A 231 -5.65 -4.70 -5.68
N CYS A 232 -5.30 -5.94 -5.33
CA CYS A 232 -4.72 -6.90 -6.26
C CYS A 232 -5.48 -8.22 -6.11
N GLY A 233 -6.51 -8.38 -6.95
CA GLY A 233 -7.34 -9.57 -6.96
C GLY A 233 -8.37 -9.65 -5.82
N GLY A 234 -9.01 -8.54 -5.43
CA GLY A 234 -10.08 -8.50 -4.41
C GLY A 234 -9.67 -7.88 -3.08
#